data_AF-A0A0D2KFT1-F1
#
_entry.id   AF-A0A0D2KFT1-F1
#
_cell.length_a   1.000
_cell.length_b   1.000
_cell.length_c   1.000
_cell.angle_alpha   90.00
_cell.angle_beta   90.00
_cell.angle_gamma   90.00
#
_symmetry.space_group_name_H-M   'P 1'
#
loop_
_entity.id
_entity.type
_entity.pdbx_description
1 polymer ?
#
loop_
_entity_poly.entity_id
_entity_poly.type
_entity_poly.pdbx_seq_one_letter_code
_entity_poly.pdbx_strand_id
1 'polypeptide(L)'
;MSISDPEPATPHTEDKFTFLQSITATQRHIQKSFYQHLLNVYTYLKTHGAPQEVCDAGLFHSIYGTESYSFSSDRITRDVVRGFIGEYAEELVYLFCTTRNRFRAIVNNDLGLDRRKARDLCVIEFANAWDQNKGRRYQERLIMLGEAIVRLESGTGGQSQE
;
A
#
# COMPACT_ATOMS: atom_id res chain seq x y z
N MET A 1 -5.43 38.31 -24.69
CA MET A 1 -4.36 37.31 -24.79
C MET A 1 -4.77 36.17 -23.88
N SER A 2 -5.24 35.07 -24.48
CA SER A 2 -5.65 33.87 -23.76
C SER A 2 -4.40 33.20 -23.20
N ILE A 3 -4.34 33.04 -21.89
CA ILE A 3 -3.36 32.17 -21.24
C ILE A 3 -4.03 30.80 -21.24
N SER A 4 -3.58 29.93 -22.13
CA SER A 4 -3.96 28.52 -22.11
C SER A 4 -3.38 27.87 -20.86
N ASP A 5 -4.24 27.30 -20.04
CA ASP A 5 -3.85 26.48 -18.90
C ASP A 5 -3.00 25.28 -19.36
N PRO A 6 -2.02 24.81 -18.55
CA PRO A 6 -1.25 23.63 -18.87
C PRO A 6 -2.16 22.38 -18.88
N GLU A 7 -2.02 21.61 -19.96
CA GLU A 7 -2.72 20.35 -20.22
C GLU A 7 -2.58 19.34 -19.07
N PRO A 8 -3.65 18.63 -18.66
CA PRO A 8 -3.56 17.65 -17.57
C PRO A 8 -2.77 16.41 -18.00
N ALA A 9 -2.09 15.81 -17.01
CA ALA A 9 -1.19 14.67 -17.07
C ALA A 9 -1.47 13.64 -18.19
N THR A 10 -0.40 13.27 -18.90
CA THR A 10 -0.38 12.23 -19.93
C THR A 10 -1.13 10.97 -19.50
N PRO A 11 -2.12 10.49 -20.27
CA PRO A 11 -2.72 9.18 -20.01
C PRO A 11 -1.64 8.13 -20.26
N HIS A 12 -1.29 7.36 -19.23
CA HIS A 12 -0.56 6.12 -19.45
C HIS A 12 -1.43 5.25 -20.35
N THR A 13 -0.95 4.94 -21.56
CA THR A 13 -1.62 4.05 -22.51
C THR A 13 -1.62 2.60 -22.03
N GLU A 14 -0.73 2.27 -21.11
CA GLU A 14 -0.62 0.98 -20.41
C GLU A 14 -1.41 1.04 -19.09
N ASP A 15 -2.13 -0.02 -18.73
CA ASP A 15 -2.78 -0.11 -17.43
C ASP A 15 -1.79 -0.49 -16.31
N LYS A 16 -2.15 -0.19 -15.06
CA LYS A 16 -1.29 -0.42 -13.88
C LYS A 16 -0.86 -1.87 -13.66
N PHE A 17 -1.68 -2.86 -14.06
CA PHE A 17 -1.33 -4.27 -13.93
C PHE A 17 -0.29 -4.68 -14.96
N THR A 18 -0.48 -4.27 -16.21
CA THR A 18 0.47 -4.52 -17.31
C THR A 18 1.82 -3.87 -17.00
N PHE A 19 1.80 -2.60 -16.54
CA PHE A 19 3.00 -1.89 -16.10
C PHE A 19 3.77 -2.67 -15.03
N LEU A 20 3.07 -3.06 -13.95
CA LEU A 20 3.67 -3.81 -12.84
C LEU A 20 4.20 -5.17 -13.27
N GLN A 21 3.45 -5.90 -14.08
CA GLN A 21 3.88 -7.20 -14.59
C GLN A 21 5.18 -7.06 -15.38
N SER A 22 5.31 -6.01 -16.20
CA SER A 22 6.52 -5.77 -17.01
C SER A 22 7.77 -5.54 -16.16
N ILE A 23 7.66 -4.77 -15.07
CA ILE A 23 8.81 -4.40 -14.23
C ILE A 23 9.16 -5.47 -13.17
N THR A 24 8.21 -6.34 -12.84
CA THR A 24 8.40 -7.42 -11.85
C THR A 24 8.69 -8.79 -12.48
N ALA A 25 8.60 -8.90 -13.82
CA ALA A 25 8.81 -10.15 -14.56
C ALA A 25 10.20 -10.80 -14.35
N THR A 26 11.22 -9.99 -14.02
CA THR A 26 12.60 -10.46 -13.81
C THR A 26 12.79 -11.15 -12.46
N GLN A 27 11.87 -10.97 -11.50
CA GLN A 27 11.94 -11.55 -10.16
C GLN A 27 11.12 -12.85 -10.06
N ARG A 28 11.55 -13.87 -10.79
CA ARG A 28 11.04 -15.24 -10.65
C ARG A 28 11.71 -15.95 -9.48
N HIS A 29 11.00 -16.09 -8.36
CA HIS A 29 11.37 -17.02 -7.29
C HIS A 29 10.67 -18.38 -7.46
N ILE A 30 11.27 -19.44 -6.92
CA ILE A 30 10.89 -20.86 -7.09
C ILE A 30 9.48 -21.21 -6.56
N GLN A 31 8.89 -20.40 -5.67
CA GLN A 31 7.56 -20.68 -5.06
C GLN A 31 6.42 -19.75 -5.53
N LYS A 32 6.69 -18.47 -5.81
CA LYS A 32 5.70 -17.46 -6.23
C LYS A 32 6.43 -16.24 -6.79
N SER A 33 5.98 -15.66 -7.90
CA SER A 33 6.57 -14.43 -8.45
C SER A 33 6.23 -13.21 -7.59
N PHE A 34 7.06 -12.17 -7.63
CA PHE A 34 6.77 -10.92 -6.94
C PHE A 34 5.45 -10.31 -7.41
N TYR A 35 5.19 -10.31 -8.73
CA TYR A 35 3.90 -9.88 -9.29
C TYR A 35 2.69 -10.61 -8.66
N GLN A 36 2.77 -11.94 -8.54
CA GLN A 36 1.67 -12.72 -7.99
C GLN A 36 1.43 -12.40 -6.51
N HIS A 37 2.48 -12.03 -5.76
CA HIS A 37 2.32 -11.55 -4.39
C HIS A 37 1.54 -10.23 -4.35
N LEU A 38 1.95 -9.25 -5.15
CA LEU A 38 1.25 -7.97 -5.26
C LEU A 38 -0.22 -8.14 -5.67
N LEU A 39 -0.48 -8.98 -6.67
CA LEU A 39 -1.82 -9.27 -7.16
C LEU A 39 -2.70 -9.95 -6.10
N ASN A 40 -2.13 -10.84 -5.29
CA ASN A 40 -2.87 -11.47 -4.21
C ASN A 40 -3.26 -10.48 -3.12
N VAL A 41 -2.36 -9.56 -2.75
CA VAL A 41 -2.67 -8.48 -1.79
C VAL A 41 -3.78 -7.59 -2.33
N TYR A 42 -3.68 -7.15 -3.59
CA TYR A 42 -4.75 -6.39 -4.26
C TYR A 42 -6.09 -7.13 -4.23
N THR A 43 -6.09 -8.41 -4.60
CA THR A 43 -7.30 -9.24 -4.68
C THR A 43 -7.92 -9.44 -3.31
N TYR A 44 -7.10 -9.67 -2.28
CA TYR A 44 -7.56 -9.77 -0.90
C TYR A 44 -8.28 -8.48 -0.47
N LEU A 45 -7.64 -7.32 -0.64
CA LEU A 45 -8.22 -6.02 -0.30
C LEU A 45 -9.54 -5.77 -1.05
N LYS A 46 -9.56 -6.05 -2.35
CA LYS A 46 -10.73 -5.84 -3.20
C LYS A 46 -11.91 -6.72 -2.80
N THR A 47 -11.65 -7.99 -2.51
CA THR A 47 -12.68 -8.97 -2.10
C THR A 47 -13.25 -8.69 -0.72
N HIS A 48 -12.50 -7.99 0.14
CA HIS A 48 -12.92 -7.61 1.49
C HIS A 48 -13.46 -6.16 1.55
N GLY A 49 -13.75 -5.54 0.40
CA GLY A 49 -14.46 -4.26 0.34
C GLY A 49 -13.61 -3.03 0.64
N ALA A 50 -12.28 -3.13 0.58
CA ALA A 50 -11.42 -1.96 0.75
C ALA A 50 -11.65 -0.93 -0.38
N PRO A 51 -11.49 0.38 -0.11
CA PRO A 51 -11.56 1.41 -1.15
C PRO A 51 -10.55 1.16 -2.29
N GLN A 52 -10.87 1.61 -3.51
CA GLN A 52 -10.03 1.33 -4.68
C GLN A 52 -8.59 1.85 -4.52
N GLU A 53 -8.43 3.05 -3.96
CA GLU A 53 -7.13 3.65 -3.65
C GLU A 53 -6.30 2.80 -2.66
N VAL A 54 -6.94 2.10 -1.71
CA VAL A 54 -6.27 1.20 -0.77
C VAL A 54 -5.89 -0.11 -1.47
N CYS A 55 -6.76 -0.62 -2.34
CA CYS A 55 -6.45 -1.77 -3.19
C CYS A 55 -5.22 -1.47 -4.06
N ASP A 56 -5.22 -0.30 -4.71
CA ASP A 56 -4.14 0.15 -5.60
C ASP A 56 -2.84 0.38 -4.83
N ALA A 57 -2.91 0.96 -3.63
CA ALA A 57 -1.77 1.02 -2.73
C ALA A 57 -1.24 -0.40 -2.37
N GLY A 58 -2.14 -1.34 -2.08
CA GLY A 58 -1.78 -2.74 -1.85
C GLY A 58 -1.11 -3.42 -3.05
N LEU A 59 -1.50 -3.06 -4.28
CA LEU A 59 -0.89 -3.56 -5.50
C LEU A 59 0.55 -3.04 -5.68
N PHE A 60 0.86 -1.84 -5.20
CA PHE A 60 2.18 -1.21 -5.32
C PHE A 60 3.00 -1.20 -4.02
N HIS A 61 2.51 -1.83 -2.94
CA HIS A 61 2.98 -1.57 -1.57
C HIS A 61 4.48 -1.78 -1.29
N SER A 62 5.19 -2.54 -2.14
CA SER A 62 6.64 -2.81 -2.01
C SER A 62 7.46 -2.31 -3.20
N ILE A 63 6.91 -1.42 -4.03
CA ILE A 63 7.48 -1.07 -5.35
C ILE A 63 8.72 -0.18 -5.29
N TYR A 64 8.97 0.52 -4.18
CA TYR A 64 10.19 1.30 -3.98
C TYR A 64 11.31 0.51 -3.29
N GLY A 65 11.11 -0.80 -3.11
CA GLY A 65 11.87 -1.58 -2.15
C GLY A 65 11.47 -1.26 -0.71
N THR A 66 11.79 -2.17 0.20
CA THR A 66 11.54 -2.03 1.64
C THR A 66 12.80 -2.45 2.40
N GLU A 67 12.87 -2.15 3.70
CA GLU A 67 13.95 -2.63 4.57
C GLU A 67 14.15 -4.16 4.48
N SER A 68 13.07 -4.92 4.25
CA SER A 68 13.10 -6.38 4.15
C SER A 68 13.11 -6.91 2.71
N TYR A 69 13.05 -6.03 1.70
CA TYR A 69 12.93 -6.43 0.29
C TYR A 69 13.63 -5.45 -0.65
N SER A 70 14.74 -5.89 -1.27
CA SER A 70 15.45 -5.09 -2.25
C SER A 70 14.81 -5.21 -3.62
N PHE A 71 14.15 -4.15 -4.07
CA PHE A 71 13.68 -3.97 -5.44
C PHE A 71 13.92 -2.54 -5.88
N SER A 72 14.37 -2.37 -7.12
CA SER A 72 14.67 -1.08 -7.72
C SER A 72 14.54 -1.21 -9.24
N SER A 73 13.94 -0.21 -9.86
CA SER A 73 13.88 -0.08 -11.32
C SER A 73 13.94 1.39 -11.68
N ASP A 74 14.73 1.74 -12.68
CA ASP A 74 14.84 3.13 -13.18
C ASP A 74 13.51 3.66 -13.76
N ARG A 75 12.55 2.77 -14.03
CA ARG A 75 11.20 3.11 -14.49
C ARG A 75 10.28 3.54 -13.35
N ILE A 76 10.72 3.51 -12.10
CA ILE A 76 9.90 3.80 -10.92
C ILE A 76 10.36 5.11 -10.28
N THR A 77 9.49 6.11 -10.36
CA THR A 77 9.57 7.32 -9.56
C THR A 77 8.24 7.52 -8.85
N ARG A 78 8.22 8.39 -7.83
CA ARG A 78 6.97 8.72 -7.13
C ARG A 78 5.91 9.27 -8.08
N ASP A 79 6.32 10.12 -9.02
CA ASP A 79 5.39 10.73 -9.99
C ASP A 79 4.83 9.71 -10.98
N VAL A 80 5.65 8.75 -11.44
CA VAL A 80 5.17 7.66 -12.29
C VAL A 80 4.13 6.82 -11.54
N VAL A 81 4.40 6.45 -10.28
CA VAL A 81 3.46 5.66 -9.48
C VAL A 81 2.18 6.45 -9.23
N ARG A 82 2.25 7.74 -8.86
CA ARG A 82 1.07 8.62 -8.73
C ARG A 82 0.23 8.65 -9.99
N GLY A 83 0.84 8.68 -11.16
CA GLY A 83 0.14 8.63 -12.44
C GLY A 83 -0.71 7.37 -12.63
N PHE A 84 -0.33 6.24 -12.02
CA PHE A 84 -1.08 4.99 -12.09
C PHE A 84 -2.13 4.80 -11.00
N ILE A 85 -1.86 5.23 -9.76
CA ILE A 85 -2.68 4.89 -8.59
C ILE A 85 -3.29 6.09 -7.86
N GLY A 86 -2.94 7.31 -8.28
CA GLY A 86 -3.36 8.55 -7.63
C GLY A 86 -2.50 8.91 -6.42
N GLU A 87 -2.67 10.14 -5.94
CA GLU A 87 -1.83 10.74 -4.90
C GLU A 87 -1.94 10.00 -3.56
N TYR A 88 -3.17 9.74 -3.11
CA TYR A 88 -3.39 9.11 -1.80
C TYR A 88 -2.83 7.69 -1.74
N ALA A 89 -3.07 6.88 -2.78
CA ALA A 89 -2.56 5.52 -2.84
C ALA A 89 -1.03 5.51 -2.87
N GLU A 90 -0.41 6.40 -3.65
CA GLU A 90 1.04 6.52 -3.68
C GLU A 90 1.63 6.98 -2.35
N GLU A 91 0.97 7.87 -1.63
CA GLU A 91 1.40 8.29 -0.29
C GLU A 91 1.43 7.09 0.67
N LEU A 92 0.41 6.22 0.65
CA LEU A 92 0.40 4.98 1.43
C LEU A 92 1.55 4.05 1.03
N VAL A 93 1.82 3.88 -0.27
CA VAL A 93 2.94 3.06 -0.78
C VAL A 93 4.28 3.60 -0.29
N TYR A 94 4.47 4.91 -0.39
CA TYR A 94 5.70 5.57 0.05
C TYR A 94 5.94 5.33 1.55
N LEU A 95 4.94 5.64 2.38
CA LEU A 95 5.01 5.42 3.83
C LEU A 95 5.29 3.94 4.14
N PHE A 96 4.62 3.02 3.47
CA PHE A 96 4.84 1.59 3.67
C PHE A 96 6.28 1.17 3.34
N CYS A 97 6.85 1.68 2.24
CA CYS A 97 8.20 1.32 1.80
C CYS A 97 9.31 1.92 2.69
N THR A 98 9.16 3.18 3.12
CA THR A 98 10.22 3.91 3.81
C THR A 98 10.20 3.81 5.32
N THR A 99 9.12 3.26 5.90
CA THR A 99 8.99 3.15 7.36
C THR A 99 9.89 2.06 7.93
N ARG A 100 10.79 2.43 8.84
CA ARG A 100 11.62 1.49 9.62
C ARG A 100 10.80 0.78 10.67
N ASN A 101 11.14 -0.48 10.98
CA ASN A 101 10.35 -1.29 11.91
C ASN A 101 8.84 -1.30 11.54
N ARG A 102 8.56 -1.33 10.23
CA ARG A 102 7.26 -1.05 9.61
C ARG A 102 6.07 -1.63 10.37
N PHE A 103 6.11 -2.93 10.67
CA PHE A 103 5.01 -3.61 11.35
C PHE A 103 4.65 -2.92 12.68
N ARG A 104 5.65 -2.66 13.54
CA ARG A 104 5.43 -1.99 14.84
C ARG A 104 4.91 -0.57 14.63
N ALA A 105 5.55 0.18 13.73
CA ALA A 105 5.19 1.56 13.47
C ALA A 105 3.76 1.71 12.93
N ILE A 106 3.32 0.81 12.05
CA ILE A 106 1.96 0.78 11.50
C ILE A 106 0.95 0.43 12.60
N VAL A 107 1.15 -0.68 13.34
CA VAL A 107 0.21 -1.14 14.38
C VAL A 107 -0.01 -0.09 15.47
N ASN A 108 1.06 0.63 15.86
CA ASN A 108 1.00 1.62 16.92
C ASN A 108 0.72 3.05 16.43
N ASN A 109 0.69 3.27 15.12
CA ASN A 109 0.69 4.61 14.51
C ASN A 109 1.83 5.50 15.05
N ASP A 110 3.05 4.95 15.15
CA ASP A 110 4.24 5.66 15.65
C ASP A 110 4.61 6.87 14.76
N LEU A 111 4.08 6.92 13.53
CA LEU A 111 4.23 8.01 12.57
C LEU A 111 3.32 9.22 12.85
N GLY A 112 2.37 9.11 13.79
CA GLY A 112 1.44 10.19 14.12
C GLY A 112 0.48 10.54 13.00
N LEU A 113 0.10 9.57 12.16
CA LEU A 113 -0.79 9.79 11.01
C LEU A 113 -2.23 10.03 11.46
N ASP A 114 -3.02 10.67 10.59
CA ASP A 114 -4.46 10.72 10.75
C ASP A 114 -5.08 9.30 10.74
N ARG A 115 -6.30 9.19 11.28
CA ARG A 115 -6.94 7.88 11.47
C ARG A 115 -7.14 7.11 10.17
N ARG A 116 -7.44 7.80 9.07
CA ARG A 116 -7.70 7.16 7.78
C ARG A 116 -6.41 6.54 7.24
N LYS A 117 -5.32 7.32 7.20
CA LYS A 117 -4.00 6.82 6.75
C LYS A 117 -3.48 5.69 7.63
N ALA A 118 -3.56 5.85 8.96
CA ALA A 118 -3.14 4.82 9.90
C ALA A 118 -3.92 3.51 9.70
N ARG A 119 -5.24 3.59 9.51
CA ARG A 119 -6.09 2.43 9.26
C ARG A 119 -5.72 1.76 7.93
N ASP A 120 -5.56 2.54 6.87
CA ASP A 120 -5.26 2.00 5.54
C ASP A 120 -3.91 1.28 5.48
N LEU A 121 -2.89 1.82 6.16
CA LEU A 121 -1.63 1.11 6.32
C LEU A 121 -1.79 -0.20 7.10
N CYS A 122 -2.63 -0.23 8.15
CA CYS A 122 -2.92 -1.48 8.86
C CYS A 122 -3.63 -2.51 7.96
N VAL A 123 -4.59 -2.06 7.16
CA VAL A 123 -5.33 -2.91 6.22
C VAL A 123 -4.41 -3.49 5.14
N ILE A 124 -3.49 -2.69 4.58
CA ILE A 124 -2.50 -3.17 3.61
C ILE A 124 -1.51 -4.15 4.26
N GLU A 125 -0.98 -3.84 5.46
CA GLU A 125 -0.07 -4.73 6.18
C GLU A 125 -0.77 -6.03 6.59
N PHE A 126 -2.08 -6.01 6.87
CA PHE A 126 -2.89 -7.20 7.13
C PHE A 126 -2.96 -8.10 5.91
N ALA A 127 -3.32 -7.54 4.74
CA ALA A 127 -3.39 -8.29 3.49
C ALA A 127 -2.02 -8.85 3.08
N ASN A 128 -0.95 -8.08 3.28
CA ASN A 128 0.43 -8.54 3.09
C ASN A 128 0.78 -9.72 4.02
N ALA A 129 0.48 -9.61 5.31
CA ALA A 129 0.72 -10.70 6.26
C ALA A 129 -0.11 -11.96 5.91
N TRP A 130 -1.37 -11.79 5.52
CA TRP A 130 -2.26 -12.84 5.04
C TRP A 130 -1.69 -13.59 3.85
N ASP A 131 -1.17 -12.89 2.84
CA ASP A 131 -0.62 -13.55 1.66
C ASP A 131 0.71 -14.26 1.95
N GLN A 132 1.55 -13.64 2.78
CA GLN A 132 2.83 -14.23 3.16
C GLN A 132 2.65 -15.51 4.00
N ASN A 133 1.56 -15.61 4.79
CA ASN A 133 1.13 -16.76 5.61
C ASN A 133 2.25 -17.69 6.11
N LYS A 134 3.32 -17.11 6.66
CA LYS A 134 4.53 -17.85 7.03
C LYS A 134 4.95 -17.49 8.45
N GLY A 135 5.38 -18.51 9.19
CA GLY A 135 6.05 -18.38 10.48
C GLY A 135 5.14 -18.46 11.71
N ARG A 136 5.76 -18.66 12.88
CA ARG A 136 5.07 -18.88 14.17
C ARG A 136 4.25 -17.69 14.67
N ARG A 137 4.53 -16.48 14.16
CA ARG A 137 3.91 -15.22 14.61
C ARG A 137 2.83 -14.70 13.66
N TYR A 138 2.45 -15.47 12.64
CA TYR A 138 1.44 -15.07 11.66
C TYR A 138 0.10 -14.69 12.34
N GLN A 139 -0.40 -15.56 13.21
CA GLN A 139 -1.65 -15.34 13.93
C GLN A 139 -1.58 -14.10 14.84
N GLU A 140 -0.49 -13.95 15.59
CA GLU A 140 -0.24 -12.76 16.44
C GLU A 140 -0.29 -11.47 15.62
N ARG A 141 0.36 -11.47 14.44
CA ARG A 141 0.40 -10.28 13.57
C ARG A 141 -0.99 -9.90 13.06
N LEU A 142 -1.78 -10.88 12.64
CA LEU A 142 -3.15 -10.62 12.19
C LEU A 142 -4.04 -10.09 13.31
N ILE A 143 -3.92 -10.65 14.52
CA ILE A 143 -4.67 -10.19 15.69
C ILE A 143 -4.31 -8.73 16.00
N MET A 144 -3.01 -8.41 16.08
CA MET A 144 -2.55 -7.04 16.38
C MET A 144 -3.02 -6.02 15.33
N LEU A 145 -2.97 -6.38 14.05
CA LEU A 145 -3.45 -5.51 12.97
C LEU A 145 -4.97 -5.37 12.99
N GLY A 146 -5.71 -6.45 13.24
CA GLY A 146 -7.17 -6.42 13.38
C GLY A 146 -7.62 -5.52 14.54
N GLU A 147 -6.99 -5.66 15.70
CA GLU A 147 -7.24 -4.80 16.87
C GLU A 147 -6.91 -3.33 16.57
N ALA A 148 -5.83 -3.06 15.84
CA ALA A 148 -5.46 -1.70 15.43
C ALA A 148 -6.51 -1.09 14.49
N ILE A 149 -6.98 -1.85 13.50
CA ILE A 149 -8.03 -1.42 12.56
C ILE A 149 -9.31 -1.06 13.33
N VAL A 150 -9.80 -1.96 14.18
CA VAL A 150 -11.02 -1.74 14.98
C VAL A 150 -10.87 -0.51 15.87
N ARG A 151 -9.72 -0.32 16.52
CA ARG A 151 -9.42 0.85 17.34
C ARG A 151 -9.49 2.16 16.53
N LEU A 152 -8.96 2.17 15.32
CA LEU A 152 -8.93 3.35 14.45
C LEU A 152 -10.31 3.67 13.85
N GLU A 153 -11.15 2.66 13.64
CA GLU A 153 -12.52 2.81 13.15
C GLU A 153 -13.50 3.25 14.25
N SER A 154 -13.31 2.75 15.47
CA SER A 154 -14.19 3.05 16.62
C SER A 154 -13.96 4.45 17.21
N GLY A 155 -12.95 5.18 16.73
CA GLY A 155 -12.64 6.54 17.18
C GLY A 155 -13.61 7.58 16.61
N THR A 156 -14.86 7.60 17.09
CA THR A 156 -15.83 8.70 16.90
C THR A 156 -16.19 9.33 18.24
N GLY A 157 -16.06 10.66 18.36
CA GLY A 157 -16.74 11.46 19.39
C GLY A 157 -15.92 11.88 20.61
N GLY A 158 -15.00 12.83 20.43
CA GLY A 158 -14.41 13.60 21.53
C GLY A 158 -14.29 15.06 21.13
N GLN A 159 -15.37 15.66 20.62
CA GLN A 159 -15.49 17.11 20.67
C GLN A 159 -15.97 17.46 22.08
N SER A 160 -15.04 17.94 22.89
CA SER A 160 -15.38 18.81 24.02
C SER A 160 -16.09 20.03 23.45
N GLN A 161 -17.38 20.17 23.74
CA GLN A 161 -18.02 21.48 23.81
C GLN A 161 -18.05 21.89 25.28
N GLU A 162 -17.82 23.18 25.45
CA GLU A 162 -17.61 23.98 26.67
C GLU A 162 -18.58 23.72 27.82
#